data_AF-A0A285E6G8-F1
#
_entry.id   AF-A0A285E6G8-F1
#
_cell.length_a   1.000
_cell.length_b   1.000
_cell.length_c   1.000
_cell.angle_alpha   90.00
_cell.angle_beta   90.00
_cell.angle_gamma   90.00
#
_symmetry.space_group_name_H-M   'P 1'
#
loop_
_entity.id
_entity.type
_entity.pdbx_description
1 polymer ?
#
loop_
_entity_poly.entity_id
_entity_poly.type
_entity_poly.pdbx_seq_one_letter_code
_entity_poly.pdbx_strand_id
1 'polypeptide(L)' 'MPTPTTTVARPDQDEHPLESGADAGCAVCPHPIAGHDPIALRYCRATQDTAAQRGCVCRNT' A
#
# COMPACT_ATOMS: atom_id res chain seq x y z
N MET A 1 -35.75 -5.19 35.85
CA MET A 1 -35.39 -5.14 34.43
C MET A 1 -34.80 -3.75 34.14
N PRO A 2 -33.48 -3.59 33.97
CA PRO A 2 -32.92 -2.35 33.41
C PRO A 2 -32.81 -2.43 31.87
N THR A 3 -33.09 -1.30 31.24
CA THR A 3 -33.33 -1.03 29.81
C THR A 3 -32.11 -1.23 28.89
N PRO A 4 -32.31 -1.45 27.57
CA PRO A 4 -31.23 -1.60 26.61
C PRO A 4 -30.50 -0.27 26.37
N THR A 5 -29.17 -0.31 26.47
CA THR A 5 -28.28 0.78 26.08
C THR A 5 -28.31 0.95 24.57
N THR A 6 -28.79 2.09 24.09
CA THR A 6 -28.68 2.53 22.70
C THR A 6 -27.20 2.69 22.33
N THR A 7 -26.70 1.79 21.48
CA THR A 7 -25.45 1.97 20.75
C THR A 7 -25.62 3.14 19.79
N VAL A 8 -24.91 4.25 20.03
CA VAL A 8 -24.75 5.32 19.04
C VAL A 8 -23.91 4.78 17.89
N ALA A 9 -24.47 4.87 16.69
CA ALA A 9 -23.81 4.55 15.43
C ALA A 9 -22.53 5.38 15.29
N ARG A 10 -21.41 4.69 15.03
CA ARG A 10 -20.14 5.35 14.72
C ARG A 10 -20.29 6.02 13.35
N PRO A 11 -19.85 7.28 13.17
CA PRO A 11 -19.92 7.93 11.87
C PRO A 11 -19.09 7.15 10.85
N ASP A 12 -19.79 6.70 9.82
CA ASP A 12 -19.30 6.53 8.45
C ASP A 12 -18.45 7.75 8.09
N GLN A 13 -17.13 7.58 7.95
CA GLN A 13 -16.20 8.44 7.20
C GLN A 13 -14.81 7.77 7.29
N ASP A 14 -14.53 6.86 6.37
CA ASP A 14 -13.26 6.93 5.65
C ASP A 14 -13.47 6.22 4.31
N GLU A 15 -14.23 6.90 3.45
CA GLU A 15 -14.11 6.74 2.01
C GLU A 15 -12.70 7.25 1.68
N HIS A 16 -11.68 6.49 2.05
CA HIS A 16 -10.37 6.63 1.45
C HIS A 16 -10.69 6.43 -0.04
N PRO A 17 -10.55 7.43 -0.93
CA PRO A 17 -10.29 7.08 -2.30
C PRO A 17 -9.04 6.21 -2.18
N LEU A 18 -9.24 4.91 -2.33
CA LEU A 18 -8.19 3.97 -2.62
C LEU A 18 -7.71 4.44 -3.99
N GLU A 19 -6.94 5.55 -4.00
CA GLU A 19 -5.95 5.85 -4.99
C GLU A 19 -5.16 4.58 -5.02
N SER A 20 -5.62 3.74 -5.93
CA SER A 20 -5.08 2.45 -6.20
C SER A 20 -3.72 2.82 -6.72
N GLY A 21 -2.75 2.87 -5.81
CA GLY A 21 -1.33 2.83 -6.08
C GLY A 21 -1.02 1.46 -6.64
N ALA A 22 -1.72 1.12 -7.73
CA ALA A 22 -1.64 -0.03 -8.60
C ALA A 22 -1.20 0.46 -9.99
N ASP A 23 -1.63 1.67 -10.39
CA ASP A 23 -1.13 2.34 -11.60
C ASP A 23 0.10 3.24 -11.34
N ALA A 24 0.41 3.53 -10.07
CA ALA A 24 1.63 4.26 -9.74
C ALA A 24 2.86 3.44 -10.18
N GLY A 25 3.66 3.97 -11.12
CA GLY A 25 4.93 3.35 -11.48
C GLY A 25 5.86 3.26 -10.27
N CYS A 26 6.60 2.15 -10.12
CA CYS A 26 7.60 2.05 -9.08
C CYS A 26 8.82 2.91 -9.44
N ALA A 27 9.27 3.78 -8.53
CA ALA A 27 10.44 4.63 -8.80
C ALA A 27 11.79 3.88 -8.82
N VAL A 28 11.80 2.56 -8.54
CA VAL A 28 13.02 1.71 -8.55
C VAL A 28 13.09 0.82 -9.79
N CYS A 29 11.96 0.28 -10.22
CA CYS A 29 11.91 -0.77 -11.22
C CYS A 29 10.96 -0.41 -12.37
N PRO A 30 11.26 -0.87 -13.60
CA PRO A 30 10.55 -0.43 -14.80
C PRO A 30 9.18 -1.11 -15.01
N HIS A 31 8.53 -1.60 -13.94
CA HIS A 31 7.24 -2.29 -14.01
C HIS A 31 6.25 -1.70 -12.99
N PRO A 32 4.93 -1.87 -13.21
CA PRO A 32 3.91 -1.28 -12.35
C PRO A 32 3.96 -1.84 -10.94
N ILE A 33 3.58 -0.99 -9.98
CA ILE A 33 3.51 -1.37 -8.57
C ILE A 33 2.49 -2.49 -8.30
N ALA A 34 1.48 -2.66 -9.17
CA ALA A 34 0.50 -3.75 -9.10
C ALA A 34 1.13 -5.15 -9.13
N GLY A 35 2.30 -5.33 -9.74
CA GLY A 35 3.03 -6.60 -9.74
C GLY A 35 3.79 -6.89 -8.44
N HIS A 36 3.77 -5.96 -7.48
CA HIS A 36 4.56 -6.09 -6.26
C HIS A 36 3.78 -6.84 -5.18
N ASP A 37 4.45 -7.83 -4.58
CA ASP A 37 4.09 -8.35 -3.27
C ASP A 37 4.43 -7.32 -2.17
N PRO A 38 3.74 -7.32 -1.00
CA PRO A 38 4.09 -6.46 0.14
C PRO A 38 5.58 -6.50 0.54
N ILE A 39 6.26 -7.64 0.35
CA ILE A 39 7.70 -7.76 0.60
C ILE A 39 8.50 -6.97 -0.45
N ALA A 40 8.13 -7.10 -1.73
CA ALA A 40 8.75 -6.38 -2.83
C ALA A 40 8.59 -4.86 -2.68
N LEU A 41 7.43 -4.39 -2.21
CA LEU A 41 7.18 -2.97 -1.90
C LEU A 41 8.15 -2.42 -0.84
N ARG A 42 8.38 -3.16 0.25
CA ARG A 42 9.31 -2.74 1.31
C ARG A 42 10.73 -2.62 0.80
N TYR A 43 11.17 -3.60 0.01
CA TYR A 43 12.49 -3.56 -0.62
C TYR A 43 12.64 -2.39 -1.58
N CYS A 44 11.65 -2.16 -2.46
CA CYS A 44 11.70 -1.02 -3.37
C CYS A 44 11.81 0.30 -2.61
N ARG A 45 11.01 0.52 -1.56
CA ARG A 45 11.12 1.74 -0.73
C ARG A 45 12.51 1.90 -0.11
N ALA A 46 13.08 0.83 0.43
CA ALA A 46 14.43 0.86 0.98
C ALA A 46 15.50 1.16 -0.08
N THR A 47 15.36 0.59 -1.29
CA THR A 47 16.26 0.86 -2.42
C THR A 47 16.17 2.30 -2.90
N GLN A 48 14.98 2.92 -2.91
CA GLN A 48 14.81 4.36 -3.22
C GLN A 48 15.60 5.23 -2.24
N ASP A 49 15.43 4.98 -0.94
CA ASP A 49 16.06 5.77 0.13
C ASP A 49 17.58 5.59 0.16
N THR A 50 18.05 4.38 -0.09
CA THR A 50 19.48 4.04 -0.03
C THR A 50 20.21 4.32 -1.35
N ALA A 51 19.50 4.77 -2.41
CA ALA A 51 19.99 4.85 -3.78
C ALA A 51 20.80 3.59 -4.19
N ALA A 52 20.34 2.41 -3.74
CA ALA A 52 21.14 1.22 -3.85
C ALA A 52 21.24 0.79 -5.32
N GLN A 53 22.47 0.76 -5.85
CA GLN A 53 22.78 0.26 -7.21
C GLN A 53 22.47 -1.23 -7.38
N ARG A 54 22.22 -1.95 -6.28
CA ARG A 54 21.71 -3.31 -6.28
C ARG A 54 20.21 -3.24 -6.61
N GLY A 55 19.85 -3.66 -7.82
CA GLY A 55 18.48 -3.60 -8.34
C GLY A 55 17.43 -4.23 -7.42
N CYS A 56 16.16 -3.94 -7.68
CA CYS A 56 15.03 -4.45 -6.90
C CYS A 56 14.96 -5.99 -6.87
N VAL A 57 14.40 -6.55 -5.80
CA VAL A 57 14.14 -8.01 -5.68
C VAL A 57 12.87 -8.46 -6.41
N CYS A 58 12.19 -7.55 -7.10
CA CYS A 58 10.94 -7.84 -7.80
C CYS A 58 11.16 -8.87 -8.92
N ARG A 59 10.19 -9.77 -9.10
CA ARG A 59 10.14 -10.64 -10.29
C ARG A 59 9.53 -9.82 -11.42
N ASN A 60 10.16 -9.85 -12.60
CA ASN A 60 9.94 -8.90 -13.70
C ASN A 60 8.62 -9.12 -14.49
N THR A 61 7.48 -9.21 -13.81
CA THR A 61 6.18 -9.45 -14.45
C THR A 61 5.30 -8.22 -14.37
#